data_AF-U5DE97-F1
#
_entry.id   AF-U5DE97-F1
#
_cell.length_a   1.000
_cell.length_b   1.000
_cell.length_c   1.000
_cell.angle_alpha   90.00
_cell.angle_beta   90.00
_cell.angle_gamma   90.00
#
_symmetry.space_group_name_H-M   'P 1'
#
loop_
_entity.id
_entity.type
_entity.pdbx_description
1 polymer ?
#
loop_
_entity_poly.entity_id
_entity_poly.type
_entity_poly.pdbx_seq_one_letter_code
_entity_poly.pdbx_strand_id
1 'polypeptide(L)'
;MSGVTHVEIRESTEELQALLRAEKQPSAKERLRALYLIRAEQFTVSAAARVLGKHRGTLQRWLARYHQGGLPQMLARSASPGRPRVIPDWAVRCLQKQLLDPEGGFER
;
A
#
# COMPACT_ATOMS: atom_id res chain seq x y z
N MET A 1 -3.91 -12.52 -17.02
CA MET A 1 -4.38 -11.82 -15.79
C MET A 1 -5.75 -12.36 -15.42
N SER A 2 -5.83 -13.35 -14.53
CA SER A 2 -7.10 -13.83 -14.00
C SER A 2 -7.66 -12.77 -13.07
N GLY A 3 -8.60 -11.97 -13.57
CA GLY A 3 -9.28 -10.96 -12.77
C GLY A 3 -10.12 -11.67 -11.71
N VAL A 4 -9.85 -11.42 -10.43
CA VAL A 4 -10.73 -11.84 -9.35
C VAL A 4 -12.09 -11.17 -9.59
N THR A 5 -13.07 -11.97 -10.02
CA THR A 5 -14.44 -11.52 -10.35
C THR A 5 -15.34 -11.54 -9.12
N HIS A 6 -15.07 -12.45 -8.19
CA HIS A 6 -15.80 -12.61 -6.93
C HIS A 6 -14.82 -12.61 -5.76
N VAL A 7 -15.07 -11.73 -4.79
CA VAL A 7 -14.40 -11.76 -3.48
C VAL A 7 -15.48 -11.86 -2.43
N GLU A 8 -15.44 -12.93 -1.64
CA GLU A 8 -16.22 -13.03 -0.42
C GLU A 8 -15.58 -12.13 0.63
N ILE A 9 -16.28 -11.06 0.97
CA ILE A 9 -15.85 -10.13 2.02
C ILE A 9 -16.38 -10.68 3.34
N ARG A 10 -15.45 -11.03 4.23
CA ARG A 10 -15.72 -11.70 5.51
C ARG A 10 -16.37 -10.78 6.53
N GLU A 11 -16.04 -9.50 6.47
CA GLU A 11 -16.52 -8.51 7.41
C GLU A 11 -17.97 -8.13 7.14
N SER A 12 -18.69 -7.79 8.21
CA SER A 12 -20.06 -7.31 8.11
C SER A 12 -20.11 -5.87 7.57
N THR A 13 -21.30 -5.45 7.14
CA THR A 13 -21.55 -4.08 6.69
C THR A 13 -21.31 -3.05 7.81
N GLU A 14 -21.67 -3.41 9.04
CA GLU A 14 -21.52 -2.58 10.24
C GLU A 14 -20.05 -2.44 10.63
N GLU A 15 -19.28 -3.54 10.56
CA GLU A 15 -17.84 -3.54 10.83
C GLU A 15 -17.09 -2.62 9.85
N LEU A 16 -17.38 -2.75 8.55
CA LEU A 16 -16.78 -1.89 7.53
C LEU A 16 -17.16 -0.42 7.73
N GLN A 17 -18.39 -0.13 8.14
CA GLN A 17 -18.84 1.22 8.43
C GLN A 17 -18.15 1.81 9.67
N ALA A 18 -17.95 1.01 10.72
CA ALA A 18 -17.21 1.41 11.92
C ALA A 18 -15.75 1.72 11.57
N LEU A 19 -15.09 0.85 10.80
CA LEU A 19 -13.73 1.05 10.31
C LEU A 19 -13.61 2.32 9.45
N LEU A 20 -14.59 2.60 8.58
CA LEU A 20 -14.62 3.82 7.76
C LEU A 20 -14.71 5.11 8.58
N ARG A 21 -15.39 5.07 9.74
CA ARG A 21 -15.50 6.21 10.65
C ARG A 21 -14.21 6.41 11.45
N ALA A 22 -13.57 5.32 11.88
CA ALA A 22 -12.33 5.35 12.65
C ALA A 22 -11.10 5.70 11.80
N GLU A 23 -11.07 5.30 10.53
CA GLU A 23 -9.91 5.46 9.66
C GLU A 23 -9.67 6.93 9.28
N LYS A 24 -8.45 7.40 9.54
CA LYS A 24 -8.00 8.76 9.25
C LYS A 24 -7.22 8.85 7.96
N GLN A 25 -6.58 7.76 7.53
CA GLN A 25 -5.75 7.76 6.34
C GLN A 25 -6.63 7.72 5.06
N PRO A 26 -6.52 8.71 4.15
CA PRO A 26 -7.39 8.78 2.98
C PRO A 26 -7.32 7.56 2.06
N SER A 27 -6.10 7.02 1.85
CA SER A 27 -5.89 5.87 0.97
C SER A 27 -6.43 4.55 1.55
N ALA A 28 -6.32 4.37 2.87
CA ALA A 28 -6.94 3.23 3.56
C ALA A 28 -8.47 3.35 3.55
N LYS A 29 -8.98 4.58 3.75
CA LYS A 29 -10.42 4.88 3.69
C LYS A 29 -11.03 4.61 2.31
N GLU A 30 -10.33 4.95 1.22
CA GLU A 30 -10.76 4.59 -0.14
C GLU A 30 -10.85 3.07 -0.34
N ARG A 31 -9.88 2.30 0.18
CA ARG A 31 -9.88 0.84 0.11
C ARG A 31 -11.03 0.24 0.91
N LEU A 32 -11.27 0.73 2.13
CA LEU A 32 -12.42 0.33 2.95
C LEU A 32 -13.75 0.66 2.26
N ARG A 33 -13.86 1.82 1.60
CA ARG A 33 -15.06 2.17 0.82
C ARG A 33 -15.28 1.19 -0.33
N ALA A 34 -14.22 0.72 -0.99
CA ALA A 34 -14.35 -0.30 -2.03
C ALA A 34 -14.98 -1.60 -1.50
N LEU A 35 -14.53 -2.07 -0.33
CA LEU A 35 -15.12 -3.26 0.31
C LEU A 35 -16.56 -3.01 0.72
N TYR A 36 -16.85 -1.84 1.29
CA TYR A 36 -18.21 -1.46 1.68
C TYR A 36 -19.17 -1.44 0.48
N LEU A 37 -18.81 -0.81 -0.64
CA LEU A 37 -19.66 -0.75 -1.84
C LEU A 37 -19.96 -2.16 -2.40
N ILE A 38 -18.96 -3.05 -2.39
CA ILE A 38 -19.14 -4.43 -2.88
C ILE A 38 -20.01 -5.24 -1.91
N ARG A 39 -19.81 -5.08 -0.59
CA ARG A 39 -20.48 -5.89 0.43
C ARG A 39 -21.88 -5.41 0.81
N ALA A 40 -22.07 -4.09 0.92
CA ALA A 40 -23.32 -3.47 1.35
C ALA A 40 -24.24 -3.19 0.16
N GLU A 41 -23.69 -2.58 -0.89
CA GLU A 41 -24.47 -2.15 -2.06
C GLU A 41 -24.46 -3.19 -3.19
N GLN A 42 -23.80 -4.34 -2.99
CA GLN A 42 -23.67 -5.44 -3.97
C GLN A 42 -23.09 -4.99 -5.31
N PHE A 43 -22.23 -3.97 -5.31
CA PHE A 43 -21.64 -3.46 -6.54
C PHE A 43 -20.67 -4.45 -7.17
N THR A 44 -20.70 -4.52 -8.50
CA THR A 44 -19.62 -5.15 -9.25
C THR A 44 -18.31 -4.39 -9.03
N VAL A 45 -17.17 -5.08 -9.18
CA VAL A 45 -15.84 -4.46 -9.11
C VAL A 45 -15.72 -3.24 -10.04
N SER A 46 -16.32 -3.32 -11.23
CA SER A 46 -16.31 -2.22 -12.20
C SER A 46 -17.18 -1.03 -11.77
N ALA A 47 -18.35 -1.28 -11.16
CA ALA A 47 -19.23 -0.23 -10.65
C ALA A 47 -18.59 0.49 -9.45
N ALA A 48 -18.04 -0.26 -8.49
CA ALA A 48 -17.32 0.31 -7.35
C ALA A 48 -16.10 1.14 -7.81
N ALA A 49 -15.37 0.68 -8.83
CA ALA A 49 -14.24 1.43 -9.39
C ALA A 49 -14.67 2.78 -9.96
N ARG A 50 -15.80 2.80 -10.69
CA ARG A 50 -16.37 4.02 -11.27
C ARG A 50 -16.79 5.03 -10.19
N VAL A 51 -17.47 4.57 -9.15
CA VAL A 51 -17.89 5.43 -8.03
C VAL A 51 -16.70 6.01 -7.28
N LEU A 52 -15.62 5.25 -7.14
CA LEU A 52 -14.38 5.72 -6.51
C LEU A 52 -13.46 6.53 -7.43
N GLY A 53 -13.83 6.71 -8.70
CA GLY A 53 -12.99 7.39 -9.69
C GLY A 53 -11.65 6.68 -9.96
N LYS A 54 -11.60 5.35 -9.80
CA LYS A 54 -10.39 4.54 -10.02
C LYS A 54 -10.55 3.63 -11.23
N HIS A 55 -9.42 3.23 -11.81
CA HIS A 55 -9.42 2.19 -12.84
C HIS A 55 -9.78 0.81 -12.24
N ARG A 56 -10.53 -0.01 -12.99
CA ARG A 56 -10.92 -1.39 -12.58
C ARG A 56 -9.73 -2.22 -12.10
N GLY A 57 -8.60 -2.15 -12.81
CA GLY A 57 -7.39 -2.88 -12.46
C GLY A 57 -6.80 -2.51 -11.09
N THR A 58 -7.05 -1.29 -10.61
CA THR A 58 -6.64 -0.86 -9.26
C THR A 58 -7.45 -1.57 -8.20
N LEU A 59 -8.79 -1.61 -8.36
CA LEU A 59 -9.65 -2.35 -7.44
C LEU A 59 -9.36 -3.85 -7.46
N GLN A 60 -9.15 -4.45 -8.63
CA GLN A 60 -8.76 -5.86 -8.72
C GLN A 60 -7.46 -6.15 -7.94
N ARG A 61 -6.49 -5.23 -7.99
CA ARG A 61 -5.23 -5.37 -7.24
C ARG A 61 -5.44 -5.24 -5.74
N TRP A 62 -6.34 -4.36 -5.31
CA TRP A 62 -6.73 -4.24 -3.89
C TRP A 62 -7.43 -5.51 -3.41
N LEU A 63 -8.40 -6.00 -4.18
CA LEU A 63 -9.14 -7.23 -3.90
C LEU A 63 -8.24 -8.48 -3.87
N ALA A 64 -7.25 -8.56 -4.77
CA ALA A 64 -6.25 -9.62 -4.72
C ALA A 64 -5.41 -9.57 -3.43
N ARG A 65 -5.03 -8.38 -2.95
CA ARG A 65 -4.34 -8.21 -1.67
C ARG A 65 -5.21 -8.60 -0.48
N TYR A 66 -6.50 -8.24 -0.52
CA TYR A 66 -7.46 -8.68 0.48
C TYR A 66 -7.64 -10.20 0.48
N HIS A 67 -7.72 -10.83 -0.68
CA HIS A 67 -7.82 -12.29 -0.76
C HIS A 67 -6.60 -13.01 -0.16
N GLN A 68 -5.40 -12.41 -0.25
CA GLN A 68 -4.17 -13.00 0.28
C GLN A 68 -4.04 -12.88 1.80
N GLY A 69 -4.60 -11.85 2.43
CA GLY A 69 -4.34 -11.58 3.85
C GLY A 69 -5.32 -10.62 4.52
N GLY A 70 -6.54 -10.56 4.00
CA GLY A 70 -7.68 -9.82 4.55
C GLY A 70 -7.46 -8.31 4.64
N LEU A 71 -8.18 -7.70 5.59
CA LEU A 71 -8.06 -6.28 5.92
C LEU A 71 -6.62 -5.84 6.23
N PRO A 72 -5.81 -6.56 7.03
CA PRO A 72 -4.44 -6.13 7.32
C PRO A 72 -3.62 -5.92 6.05
N GLN A 73 -3.68 -6.84 5.08
CA GLN A 73 -2.92 -6.74 3.84
C GLN A 73 -3.51 -5.73 2.85
N MET A 74 -4.83 -5.52 2.86
CA MET A 74 -5.51 -4.47 2.10
C MET A 74 -5.11 -3.07 2.59
N LEU A 75 -5.06 -2.87 3.90
CA LEU A 75 -4.77 -1.58 4.52
C LEU A 75 -3.26 -1.33 4.70
N ALA A 76 -2.44 -2.39 4.64
CA ALA A 76 -0.99 -2.30 4.78
C ALA A 76 -0.39 -1.22 3.85
N ARG A 77 0.30 -0.28 4.48
CA ARG A 77 1.11 0.72 3.80
C ARG A 77 2.36 0.04 3.25
N SER A 78 2.48 -0.02 1.93
CA SER A 78 3.77 -0.34 1.32
C SER A 78 4.67 0.89 1.47
N ALA A 79 5.49 0.92 2.51
CA ALA A 79 6.68 1.74 2.50
C ALA A 79 7.62 1.10 1.47
N SER A 80 7.85 1.78 0.34
CA SER A 80 8.93 1.36 -0.54
C SER A 80 10.23 1.51 0.27
N PRO A 81 11.10 0.48 0.35
CA PRO A 81 12.36 0.56 1.10
C PRO A 81 13.36 1.58 0.53
N GLY A 82 12.97 2.35 -0.49
CA GLY A 82 13.84 3.24 -1.23
C GLY A 82 14.73 2.47 -2.19
N ARG A 83 15.53 3.21 -2.95
CA ARG A 83 16.58 2.59 -3.78
C ARG A 83 17.65 2.04 -2.83
N PRO A 84 18.07 0.77 -2.98
CA PRO A 84 19.21 0.25 -2.21
C PRO A 84 20.45 1.12 -2.48
N ARG A 85 21.29 1.28 -1.46
CA ARG A 85 22.52 2.08 -1.57
C ARG A 85 23.44 1.49 -2.64
N VAL A 86 23.92 2.33 -3.54
CA VAL A 86 24.88 1.92 -4.60
C VAL A 86 26.28 1.78 -4.03
N ILE A 87 26.63 2.62 -3.05
CA ILE A 87 27.95 2.61 -2.42
C ILE A 87 27.97 1.50 -1.36
N PRO A 88 28.90 0.52 -1.46
CA PRO A 88 29.01 -0.55 -0.48
C PRO A 88 29.58 -0.04 0.85
N ASP A 89 29.24 -0.72 1.95
CA ASP A 89 29.58 -0.27 3.31
C ASP A 89 31.09 -0.11 3.52
N TRP A 90 31.91 -0.93 2.88
CA TRP A 90 33.37 -0.82 2.98
C TRP A 90 33.88 0.51 2.41
N ALA A 91 33.30 0.99 1.31
CA ALA A 91 33.70 2.25 0.67
C ALA A 91 33.30 3.44 1.53
N VAL A 92 32.11 3.39 2.15
CA VAL A 92 31.66 4.40 3.12
C VAL A 92 32.62 4.48 4.31
N ARG A 93 33.05 3.34 4.86
CA ARG A 93 34.01 3.30 5.97
C ARG A 93 35.37 3.88 5.58
N CYS A 94 35.87 3.60 4.38
CA CYS A 94 37.11 4.19 3.89
C CYS A 94 36.99 5.71 3.74
N LEU A 95 35.92 6.20 3.14
CA LEU A 95 35.67 7.63 2.99
C LEU A 95 35.52 8.34 4.34
N GLN A 96 34.84 7.74 5.32
CA GLN A 96 34.72 8.28 6.67
C GLN A 96 36.07 8.40 7.38
N LYS A 97 36.94 7.39 7.25
CA LYS A 97 38.30 7.45 7.80
C LYS A 97 39.11 8.59 7.18
N GLN A 98 39.08 8.72 5.86
CA GLN A 98 39.79 9.77 5.15
C GLN A 98 39.27 11.18 5.51
N LEU A 99 37.95 11.33 5.70
CA LEU A 99 37.36 12.60 6.11
C LEU A 99 37.77 13.05 7.52
N LEU A 100 38.04 12.08 8.41
CA LEU A 100 38.45 12.33 9.79
C LEU A 100 39.97 12.49 9.96
N ASP A 101 40.73 12.24 8.89
CA ASP A 101 42.18 12.43 8.88
C ASP A 101 42.51 13.92 8.68
N PRO A 102 43.15 14.59 9.66
CA PRO A 102 43.47 16.01 9.57
C PRO A 102 44.50 16.33 8.48
N GLU A 103 45.30 15.36 8.00
CA GLU A 103 46.28 15.56 6.92
C GLU A 103 45.83 14.98 5.56
N GLY A 104 44.77 14.16 5.55
CA GLY A 104 44.29 13.42 4.38
C GLY A 104 43.04 13.99 3.70
N GLY A 105 42.70 15.26 3.98
CA GLY A 105 41.50 15.91 3.48
C GLY A 105 41.47 16.00 1.94
N PHE A 106 40.29 15.82 1.35
CA PHE A 106 40.06 16.14 -0.06
C PHE A 106 40.45 17.61 -0.28
N GLU A 107 41.62 17.86 -0.87
CA GLU A 107 42.05 19.20 -1.23
C GLU A 107 40.98 19.85 -2.12
N ARG A 108 40.69 21.14 -1.85
CA ARG A 108 39.67 21.92 -2.56
C ARG A 108 40.11 22.32 -3.96
#